data_AF-A0A5S9MWC2-F1
#
_entry.id   AF-A0A5S9MWC2-F1
#
_cell.length_a   1.000
_cell.length_b   1.000
_cell.length_c   1.000
_cell.angle_alpha   90.00
_cell.angle_beta   90.00
_cell.angle_gamma   90.00
#
_symmetry.space_group_name_H-M   'P 1'
#
loop_
_entity.id
_entity.type
_entity.pdbx_description
1 polymer ?
#
loop_
_entity_poly.entity_id
_entity_poly.type
_entity_poly.pdbx_seq_one_letter_code
_entity_poly.pdbx_strand_id
1 'polypeptide(L)' 'MAKKNVRYAVQRNRIKRIIRESFRLHQHELPPIDVIVLARRGLDDFTNAQLHAEFEQAWQRVTKKFNQSQRD' A
#
# COMPACT_ATOMS: atom_id res chain seq x y z
N MET A 1 -5.71 -8.03 7.26
CA MET A 1 -6.68 -6.94 7.48
C MET A 1 -7.79 -7.48 8.34
N ALA A 2 -8.02 -6.84 9.48
CA ALA A 2 -8.99 -7.30 10.48
C ALA A 2 -10.43 -7.06 9.99
N LYS A 3 -11.37 -7.92 10.41
CA LYS A 3 -12.81 -7.77 10.11
C LYS A 3 -13.36 -6.40 10.52
N LYS A 4 -12.77 -5.78 11.55
CA LYS A 4 -13.11 -4.45 12.09
C LYS A 4 -12.86 -3.28 11.12
N ASN A 5 -12.03 -3.46 10.09
CA ASN A 5 -11.66 -2.39 9.14
C ASN A 5 -12.28 -2.58 7.76
N VAL A 6 -12.69 -3.81 7.42
CA VAL A 6 -13.36 -4.14 6.16
C VAL A 6 -14.27 -5.33 6.44
N ARG A 7 -15.58 -5.12 6.34
CA ARG A 7 -16.63 -6.09 6.73
C ARG A 7 -16.54 -7.38 5.92
N TYR A 8 -16.44 -7.27 4.59
CA TYR A 8 -16.51 -8.41 3.67
C TYR A 8 -15.13 -9.03 3.38
N ALA A 9 -15.06 -10.37 3.42
CA ALA A 9 -13.83 -11.12 3.14
C ALA A 9 -13.32 -10.90 1.71
N VAL A 10 -14.25 -10.84 0.74
CA VAL A 10 -13.92 -10.60 -0.68
C VAL A 10 -13.25 -9.25 -0.86
N GLN A 11 -13.78 -8.19 -0.23
CA GLN A 11 -13.18 -6.86 -0.29
C GLN A 11 -11.78 -6.84 0.36
N ARG A 12 -11.61 -7.50 1.52
CA ARG A 12 -10.27 -7.65 2.14
C ARG A 12 -9.26 -8.31 1.20
N ASN A 13 -9.67 -9.36 0.50
CA ASN A 13 -8.81 -10.09 -0.42
C ASN A 13 -8.50 -9.26 -1.67
N ARG A 14 -9.48 -8.50 -2.18
CA ARG A 14 -9.28 -7.53 -3.27
C ARG A 14 -8.23 -6.50 -2.89
N ILE A 15 -8.37 -5.86 -1.74
CA ILE A 15 -7.43 -4.83 -1.26
C ILE A 15 -6.03 -5.44 -1.10
N LYS A 16 -5.90 -6.61 -0.45
CA LYS A 16 -4.61 -7.31 -0.35
C LYS A 16 -4.01 -7.65 -1.71
N ARG A 17 -4.84 -7.91 -2.73
CA ARG A 17 -4.36 -8.20 -4.09
C ARG A 17 -3.84 -6.93 -4.75
N ILE A 18 -4.60 -5.84 -4.69
CA ILE A 18 -4.20 -4.52 -5.20
C ILE A 18 -2.87 -4.07 -4.59
N ILE A 19 -2.72 -4.17 -3.26
CA ILE A 19 -1.48 -3.81 -2.56
C ILE A 19 -0.29 -4.60 -3.10
N ARG A 20 -0.42 -5.93 -3.15
CA ARG A 20 0.68 -6.80 -3.57
C ARG A 20 1.02 -6.61 -5.05
N GLU A 21 0.03 -6.33 -5.87
CA GLU A 21 0.23 -6.08 -7.30
C GLU A 21 0.90 -4.73 -7.53
N SER A 22 0.45 -3.68 -6.85
CA SER A 22 1.10 -2.38 -6.87
C SER A 22 2.56 -2.47 -6.41
N PHE A 23 2.85 -3.21 -5.32
CA PHE A 23 4.23 -3.44 -4.90
C PHE A 23 5.05 -4.19 -5.96
N ARG A 24 4.52 -5.27 -6.55
CA ARG A 24 5.23 -6.03 -7.60
C ARG A 24 5.54 -5.20 -8.84
N LEU A 25 4.65 -4.29 -9.23
CA LEU A 25 4.88 -3.42 -10.38
C LEU A 25 6.00 -2.41 -10.11
N HIS A 26 6.10 -1.90 -8.87
CA HIS A 26 7.11 -0.90 -8.49
C HIS A 26 8.38 -1.51 -7.87
N GLN A 27 8.48 -2.84 -7.75
CA GLN A 27 9.55 -3.51 -7.00
C GLN A 27 10.96 -3.15 -7.50
N HIS A 28 11.11 -2.85 -8.79
CA HIS A 28 12.39 -2.50 -9.40
C HIS A 28 12.79 -1.04 -9.18
N GLU A 29 11.82 -0.18 -8.86
CA GLU A 29 12.01 1.25 -8.57
C GLU A 29 12.10 1.52 -7.06
N LEU A 30 11.60 0.57 -6.26
CA LEU A 30 11.64 0.64 -4.80
C LEU A 30 13.02 0.22 -4.27
N PRO A 31 13.51 0.90 -3.21
CA PRO A 31 14.72 0.48 -2.51
C PRO A 31 14.52 -0.87 -1.79
N PRO A 32 15.61 -1.56 -1.38
CA PRO A 32 15.53 -2.83 -0.66
C PRO A 32 15.02 -2.61 0.77
N ILE A 33 13.71 -2.63 0.96
CA ILE A 33 13.03 -2.36 2.23
C ILE A 33 11.96 -3.41 2.55
N ASP A 34 11.72 -3.60 3.85
CA ASP A 34 10.58 -4.37 4.35
C ASP A 34 9.39 -3.44 4.63
N VAL A 35 8.24 -3.71 4.01
CA VAL A 35 7.04 -2.85 4.13
C VAL A 35 5.88 -3.60 4.78
N ILE A 36 5.41 -3.08 5.91
CA ILE A 36 4.20 -3.56 6.59
C ILE A 36 3.04 -2.61 6.28
N VAL A 37 2.04 -3.08 5.53
CA VAL A 37 0.85 -2.29 5.21
C VAL A 37 -0.27 -2.52 6.23
N LEU A 38 -0.57 -1.48 7.00
CA LEU A 38 -1.66 -1.47 7.99
C LEU A 38 -2.90 -0.79 7.39
N ALA A 39 -3.95 -1.56 7.12
CA ALA A 39 -5.25 -0.97 6.78
C ALA A 39 -5.86 -0.28 7.99
N ARG A 40 -6.23 0.99 7.84
CA ARG A 40 -7.05 1.74 8.79
C ARG A 40 -8.55 1.55 8.47
N ARG A 41 -9.42 2.01 9.37
CA ARG A 41 -10.88 2.06 9.13
C ARG A 41 -11.18 3.03 7.98
N GLY A 42 -12.21 2.74 7.18
CA GLY A 42 -12.61 3.55 6.02
C GLY A 42 -11.88 3.21 4.72
N LEU A 43 -10.98 2.22 4.74
CA LEU A 43 -10.31 1.74 3.52
C LEU A 43 -11.28 0.95 2.61
N ASP A 44 -12.39 0.48 3.17
CA ASP A 44 -13.48 -0.17 2.45
C ASP A 44 -14.31 0.78 1.59
N ASP A 45 -14.32 2.08 1.91
CA ASP A 45 -15.02 3.11 1.14
C ASP A 45 -14.24 3.53 -0.12
N PHE A 46 -12.99 3.11 -0.25
CA PHE A 46 -12.15 3.47 -1.39
C PHE A 46 -12.53 2.64 -2.62
N THR A 47 -12.73 3.35 -3.73
CA THR A 47 -12.77 2.74 -5.05
C THR A 47 -11.40 2.16 -5.41
N ASN A 48 -11.37 1.25 -6.39
CA ASN A 48 -10.09 0.69 -6.86
C ASN A 48 -9.15 1.79 -7.34
N ALA A 49 -9.65 2.77 -8.10
CA ALA A 49 -8.86 3.89 -8.60
C ALA A 49 -8.22 4.69 -7.47
N GLN A 50 -8.99 5.00 -6.41
CA GLN A 50 -8.46 5.69 -5.23
C GLN A 50 -7.40 4.86 -4.51
N LEU A 51 -7.61 3.54 -4.35
CA LEU A 51 -6.59 2.66 -3.76
C LEU A 51 -5.29 2.69 -4.56
N HIS A 52 -5.36 2.57 -5.88
CA HIS A 52 -4.18 2.63 -6.74
C HIS A 52 -3.45 3.98 -6.60
N ALA A 53 -4.17 5.10 -6.64
CA ALA A 53 -3.58 6.42 -6.48
C ALA A 53 -2.93 6.63 -5.10
N GLU A 54 -3.54 6.12 -4.03
CA GLU A 54 -2.96 6.18 -2.69
C GLU A 54 -1.68 5.35 -2.56
N PHE A 55 -1.66 4.14 -3.13
CA PHE A 55 -0.44 3.30 -3.09
C PHE A 55 0.69 3.93 -3.91
N GLU A 56 0.38 4.51 -5.07
CA GLU A 56 1.36 5.23 -5.88
C GLU A 56 2.06 6.34 -5.08
N GLN A 57 1.25 7.18 -4.42
CA GLN A 57 1.78 8.23 -3.55
C GLN A 57 2.55 7.68 -2.36
N ALA A 58 2.10 6.55 -1.78
CA ALA A 58 2.80 5.92 -0.68
C ALA A 58 4.20 5.44 -1.09
N TRP A 59 4.36 4.83 -2.26
CA TRP A 59 5.65 4.39 -2.78
C TRP A 59 6.62 5.55 -3.00
N GLN A 60 6.16 6.64 -3.62
CA GLN A 60 6.98 7.85 -3.79
C GLN A 60 7.47 8.42 -2.45
N ARG A 61 6.59 8.45 -1.44
CA ARG A 61 6.95 8.93 -0.09
C ARG A 61 7.97 8.00 0.58
N VAL A 62 7.84 6.69 0.41
CA VAL A 62 8.74 5.70 0.96
C VAL A 62 10.13 5.81 0.32
N THR A 63 10.22 5.87 -1.01
CA THR A 63 11.49 6.07 -1.72
C THR A 63 12.17 7.37 -1.31
N LYS A 64 11.40 8.46 -1.18
CA LYS A 64 11.95 9.75 -0.71
C LYS A 64 12.52 9.66 0.70
N LYS A 65 11.82 9.00 1.63
CA LYS A 65 12.29 8.82 3.01
C LYS A 65 13.53 7.94 3.10
N PHE A 66 13.58 6.87 2.30
CA PHE A 66 14.77 6.02 2.23
C PHE A 66 15.99 6.82 1.75
N ASN A 67 15.84 7.60 0.67
CA ASN A 67 16.94 8.43 0.16
C ASN A 67 17.40 9.52 1.15
N GLN A 68 16.50 9.99 2.02
CA GLN A 68 16.86 10.94 3.09
C GLN A 68 17.64 10.24 4.20
N SER A 69 17.22 9.07 4.66
CA SER A 69 17.92 8.37 5.75
C SER A 69 19.28 7.79 5.35
N GLN A 70 19.59 7.71 4.06
CA GLN A 70 20.89 7.28 3.54
C GLN A 70 21.91 8.42 3.44
N ARG A 71 21.49 9.68 3.66
CA ARG A 71 22.36 10.86 3.62
C ARG A 71 22.88 11.28 5.00
N ASP A 72 22.32 10.70 6.06
CA ASP A 72 22.73 10.90 7.45
C ASP A 72 23.63 9.75 7.92
#